data_AF-A0A0V8JQT0-F1
#
_entry.id   AF-A0A0V8JQT0-F1
#
_cell.length_a   1.000
_cell.length_b   1.000
_cell.length_c   1.000
_cell.angle_alpha   90.00
_cell.angle_beta   90.00
_cell.angle_gamma   90.00
#
_symmetry.space_group_name_H-M   'P 1'
#
loop_
_entity.id
_entity.type
_entity.pdbx_description
1 polymer ?
#
loop_
_entity_poly.entity_id
_entity_poly.type
_entity_poly.pdbx_seq_one_letter_code
_entity_poly.pdbx_strand_id
1 'polypeptide(L)'
;MDLVQDCIKKDLRILFVGFNPSIRSSETGYHFAHPRNRFWSILYKSGLTPRLYKPEEDVDLLDLGYGLTNIVDRPTKAAAEITKEEYEEGRKQLAHKIRTYQPKVVCFVGKGVYEQYSKRRNVPWGIQEVSVIEGTIDFVAPSSSGLVRMKIDDIVAIYRELADLFY
;
A
#
# COMPACT_ATOMS: atom_id res chain seq x y z
N MET A 1 -3.69 -5.68 -21.19
CA MET A 1 -3.51 -5.01 -19.89
C MET A 1 -2.46 -5.81 -19.19
N ASP A 2 -1.33 -5.18 -18.91
CA ASP A 2 -0.16 -5.86 -18.37
C ASP A 2 -0.16 -5.76 -16.85
N LEU A 3 0.49 -6.73 -16.20
CA LEU A 3 0.64 -6.73 -14.75
C LEU A 3 1.64 -5.66 -14.34
N VAL A 4 1.32 -4.93 -13.28
CA VAL A 4 2.26 -4.03 -12.62
C VAL A 4 3.16 -4.87 -11.72
N GLN A 5 4.47 -4.84 -11.97
CA GLN A 5 5.43 -5.62 -11.21
C GLN A 5 5.58 -5.09 -9.77
N ASP A 6 5.82 -5.99 -8.83
CA ASP A 6 6.13 -5.56 -7.45
C ASP A 6 7.47 -4.84 -7.39
N CYS A 7 7.51 -3.75 -6.62
CA CYS A 7 8.76 -3.14 -6.18
C CYS A 7 9.07 -3.69 -4.80
N ILE A 8 9.82 -4.79 -4.71
CA ILE A 8 10.03 -5.49 -3.43
C ILE A 8 11.46 -6.03 -3.28
N LYS A 9 12.00 -5.94 -2.06
CA LYS A 9 13.28 -6.54 -1.65
C LYS A 9 13.20 -6.97 -0.19
N LYS A 10 14.22 -7.67 0.30
CA LYS A 10 14.32 -8.03 1.72
C LYS A 10 14.60 -6.81 2.60
N ASP A 11 14.25 -6.92 3.88
CA ASP A 11 14.60 -5.95 4.93
C ASP A 11 14.08 -4.52 4.66
N LEU A 12 12.91 -4.43 4.02
CA LEU A 12 12.22 -3.16 3.81
C LEU A 12 11.80 -2.55 5.16
N ARG A 13 11.92 -1.23 5.28
CA ARG A 13 11.33 -0.45 6.36
C ARG A 13 9.80 -0.51 6.28
N ILE A 14 9.24 -0.30 5.08
CA ILE A 14 7.79 -0.30 4.85
C ILE A 14 7.48 -1.01 3.54
N LEU A 15 6.52 -1.94 3.55
CA LEU A 15 5.86 -2.45 2.34
C LEU A 15 4.46 -1.84 2.23
N PHE A 16 4.22 -1.03 1.20
CA PHE A 16 2.90 -0.47 0.91
C PHE A 16 2.08 -1.47 0.07
N VAL A 17 0.85 -1.73 0.51
CA VAL A 17 -0.05 -2.70 -0.10
C VAL A 17 -1.33 -2.01 -0.58
N GLY A 18 -1.53 -1.94 -1.90
CA GLY A 18 -2.77 -1.45 -2.52
C GLY A 18 -3.82 -2.56 -2.73
N PHE A 19 -4.99 -2.18 -3.25
CA PHE A 19 -6.03 -3.12 -3.67
C PHE A 19 -5.59 -3.91 -4.90
N ASN A 20 -5.49 -3.20 -6.01
CA ASN A 20 -5.09 -3.70 -7.31
C ASN A 20 -4.67 -2.53 -8.21
N PRO A 21 -3.95 -2.79 -9.32
CA PRO A 21 -3.62 -1.74 -10.28
C PRO A 21 -4.86 -1.07 -10.88
N SER A 22 -4.83 0.25 -11.01
CA SER A 22 -5.78 0.94 -11.89
C SER A 22 -5.43 0.65 -13.35
N ILE A 23 -6.37 0.87 -14.27
CA ILE A 23 -6.12 0.76 -15.72
C ILE A 23 -4.86 1.55 -16.13
N ARG A 24 -4.71 2.78 -15.63
CA ARG A 24 -3.53 3.60 -15.93
C ARG A 24 -2.24 3.05 -15.34
N SER A 25 -2.29 2.44 -14.16
CA SER A 25 -1.10 1.78 -13.58
C SER A 25 -0.69 0.59 -14.45
N SER A 26 -1.68 -0.20 -14.93
CA SER A 26 -1.44 -1.31 -15.86
C SER A 26 -0.89 -0.85 -17.22
N GLU A 27 -1.36 0.26 -17.77
CA GLU A 27 -0.88 0.81 -19.05
C GLU A 27 0.54 1.36 -18.96
N THR A 28 0.93 1.90 -17.81
CA THR A 28 2.23 2.55 -17.62
C THR A 28 3.27 1.66 -16.96
N GLY A 29 2.84 0.57 -16.32
CA GLY A 29 3.70 -0.32 -15.54
C GLY A 29 4.09 0.21 -14.16
N TYR A 30 3.56 1.37 -13.75
CA TYR A 30 3.96 2.03 -12.50
C TYR A 30 2.86 2.03 -11.44
N HIS A 31 3.26 1.89 -10.18
CA HIS A 31 2.34 1.93 -9.05
C HIS A 31 1.68 3.31 -8.87
N PHE A 32 0.39 3.30 -8.54
CA PHE A 32 -0.38 4.51 -8.25
C PHE A 32 -0.32 5.60 -9.34
N ALA A 33 -0.18 5.22 -10.62
CA ALA A 33 0.09 6.15 -11.72
C ALA A 33 -1.09 7.05 -12.17
N HIS A 34 -2.29 6.84 -11.63
CA HIS A 34 -3.45 7.65 -12.00
C HIS A 34 -3.31 9.09 -11.47
N PRO A 35 -3.54 10.18 -12.23
CA PRO A 35 -3.24 11.56 -11.81
C PRO A 35 -4.03 12.03 -10.59
N ARG A 36 -5.22 11.45 -10.39
CA ARG A 36 -6.05 11.71 -9.20
C ARG A 36 -5.66 10.87 -7.99
N ASN A 37 -4.72 9.93 -8.11
CA ASN A 37 -4.16 9.22 -6.97
C ASN A 37 -3.15 10.12 -6.28
N ARG A 38 -3.26 10.22 -4.95
CA ARG A 38 -2.49 11.15 -4.13
C ARG A 38 -1.32 10.49 -3.42
N PHE A 39 -1.05 9.19 -3.65
CA PHE A 39 -0.06 8.39 -2.92
C PHE A 39 1.29 9.11 -2.80
N TRP A 40 1.86 9.49 -3.94
CA TRP A 40 3.14 10.20 -4.02
C TRP A 40 3.14 11.53 -3.25
N SER A 41 2.06 12.31 -3.36
CA SER A 41 1.91 13.57 -2.61
C SER A 41 1.71 13.37 -1.11
N ILE A 42 1.06 12.27 -0.71
CA ILE A 42 0.86 11.91 0.70
C ILE A 42 2.20 11.54 1.33
N LEU A 43 2.99 10.67 0.68
CA LEU A 43 4.31 10.28 1.17
C LEU A 43 5.23 11.49 1.38
N TYR A 44 5.24 12.43 0.44
CA TYR A 44 6.05 13.63 0.57
C TYR A 44 5.56 14.53 1.72
N LYS A 45 4.25 14.81 1.78
CA LYS A 45 3.67 15.70 2.80
C LYS A 45 3.71 15.11 4.22
N SER A 46 3.73 13.79 4.36
CA SER A 46 3.89 13.12 5.64
C SER A 46 5.35 13.08 6.13
N GLY A 47 6.31 13.44 5.28
CA GLY A 47 7.74 13.37 5.59
C GLY A 47 8.34 11.98 5.42
N LEU A 48 7.61 11.03 4.80
CA LEU A 48 8.13 9.70 4.51
C LEU A 48 9.19 9.73 3.41
N THR A 49 9.04 10.61 2.42
CA THR A 49 10.02 10.80 1.35
C THR A 49 10.67 12.18 1.40
N PRO A 50 11.97 12.31 1.08
CA PRO A 50 12.70 13.58 1.16
C PRO A 50 12.28 14.60 0.08
N ARG A 51 11.68 14.11 -1.00
CA ARG A 51 11.14 14.91 -2.12
C ARG A 51 9.85 14.28 -2.62
N LEU A 52 9.18 14.99 -3.52
CA LEU A 52 8.08 14.42 -4.29
C LEU A 52 8.65 13.52 -5.39
N TYR A 53 8.32 12.24 -5.33
CA TYR A 53 8.59 11.26 -6.38
C TYR A 53 7.41 11.21 -7.36
N LYS A 54 7.67 10.77 -8.58
CA LYS A 54 6.67 10.48 -9.61
C LYS A 54 6.44 8.97 -9.73
N PRO A 55 5.32 8.52 -10.32
CA PRO A 55 5.07 7.10 -10.54
C PRO A 55 6.20 6.38 -11.27
N GLU A 56 6.85 7.04 -12.23
CA GLU A 56 7.94 6.47 -13.02
C GLU A 56 9.21 6.18 -12.20
N GLU A 57 9.27 6.67 -10.96
CA GLU A 57 10.37 6.53 -10.00
C GLU A 57 10.00 5.53 -8.89
N ASP A 58 9.02 4.65 -9.10
CA ASP A 58 8.51 3.77 -8.06
C ASP A 58 9.53 2.76 -7.52
N VAL A 59 10.41 2.26 -8.40
CA VAL A 59 11.54 1.42 -8.02
C VAL A 59 12.56 2.15 -7.16
N ASP A 60 12.72 3.47 -7.30
CA ASP A 60 13.68 4.27 -6.53
C ASP A 60 13.30 4.34 -5.03
N LEU A 61 12.03 4.08 -4.69
CA LEU A 61 11.61 3.95 -3.30
C LEU A 61 12.32 2.80 -2.57
N LEU A 62 12.80 1.80 -3.30
CA LEU A 62 13.57 0.70 -2.71
C LEU A 62 14.84 1.22 -2.03
N ASP A 63 15.46 2.29 -2.52
CA ASP A 63 16.65 2.89 -1.91
C ASP A 63 16.34 3.57 -0.57
N LEU A 64 15.09 4.00 -0.37
CA LEU A 64 14.58 4.50 0.92
C LEU A 64 14.17 3.36 1.87
N GLY A 65 14.22 2.11 1.41
CA GLY A 65 13.72 0.95 2.13
C GLY A 65 12.20 0.80 2.05
N TYR A 66 11.54 1.36 1.02
CA TYR A 66 10.10 1.23 0.82
C TYR A 66 9.78 0.37 -0.40
N GLY A 67 8.86 -0.58 -0.24
CA GLY A 67 8.38 -1.43 -1.33
C GLY A 67 6.90 -1.20 -1.64
N LEU A 68 6.47 -1.64 -2.82
CA LEU A 68 5.10 -1.50 -3.33
C LEU A 68 4.61 -2.84 -3.90
N THR A 69 3.41 -3.25 -3.49
CA THR A 69 2.68 -4.42 -4.01
C THR A 69 1.19 -4.14 -3.97
N ASN A 70 0.39 -5.01 -4.58
CA ASN A 70 -1.06 -5.07 -4.37
C ASN A 70 -1.47 -6.40 -3.72
N ILE A 71 -2.66 -6.45 -3.13
CA ILE A 71 -3.26 -7.72 -2.72
C ILE A 71 -3.80 -8.50 -3.91
N VAL A 72 -4.29 -7.82 -4.96
CA VAL A 72 -4.77 -8.46 -6.21
C VAL A 72 -4.02 -7.88 -7.41
N ASP A 73 -3.55 -8.75 -8.30
CA ASP A 73 -2.73 -8.35 -9.44
C ASP A 73 -3.56 -7.84 -10.63
N ARG A 74 -4.80 -8.34 -10.80
CA ARG A 74 -5.64 -8.01 -11.95
C ARG A 74 -6.04 -6.53 -11.94
N PRO A 75 -5.76 -5.77 -13.01
CA PRO A 75 -6.18 -4.39 -13.11
C PRO A 75 -7.70 -4.23 -13.24
N THR A 76 -8.28 -3.22 -12.60
CA THR A 76 -9.70 -2.85 -12.75
C THR A 76 -9.90 -1.34 -12.78
N LYS A 77 -11.11 -0.88 -13.14
CA LYS A 77 -11.46 0.55 -13.03
C LYS A 77 -11.73 0.94 -11.58
N ALA A 78 -12.35 0.04 -10.81
CA ALA A 78 -12.60 0.23 -9.39
C ALA A 78 -12.34 -1.04 -8.57
N ALA A 79 -11.93 -0.86 -7.31
CA ALA A 79 -11.71 -1.97 -6.37
C ALA A 79 -12.99 -2.79 -6.08
N ALA A 80 -14.18 -2.24 -6.35
CA ALA A 80 -15.45 -2.94 -6.24
C ALA A 80 -15.62 -4.06 -7.28
N GLU A 81 -14.79 -4.10 -8.32
CA GLU A 81 -14.79 -5.14 -9.36
C GLU A 81 -13.88 -6.33 -9.02
N ILE A 82 -13.18 -6.29 -7.88
CA ILE A 82 -12.37 -7.42 -7.40
C ILE A 82 -13.31 -8.46 -6.79
N THR A 83 -13.18 -9.71 -7.22
CA THR A 83 -14.02 -10.79 -6.73
C THR A 83 -13.55 -11.32 -5.37
N LYS A 84 -14.41 -12.07 -4.69
CA LYS A 84 -14.07 -12.70 -3.41
C LYS A 84 -12.94 -13.72 -3.58
N GLU A 85 -12.95 -14.45 -4.68
CA GLU A 85 -11.97 -15.47 -5.03
C GLU A 85 -10.59 -14.84 -5.23
N GLU A 86 -10.54 -13.69 -5.90
CA GLU A 86 -9.30 -12.93 -6.08
C GLU A 86 -8.74 -12.43 -4.75
N TYR A 87 -9.58 -11.93 -3.85
CA TYR A 87 -9.10 -11.56 -2.51
C TYR A 87 -8.60 -12.76 -1.72
N GLU A 88 -9.23 -13.93 -1.85
CA GLU A 88 -8.78 -15.11 -1.11
C GLU A 88 -7.43 -15.63 -1.61
N GLU A 89 -7.22 -15.61 -2.92
CA GLU A 89 -5.92 -15.96 -3.50
C GLU A 89 -4.87 -14.90 -3.17
N GLY A 90 -5.19 -13.63 -3.40
CA GLY A 90 -4.34 -12.49 -3.11
C GLY A 90 -3.87 -12.42 -1.66
N ARG A 91 -4.74 -12.78 -0.71
CA ARG A 91 -4.39 -12.88 0.72
C ARG A 91 -3.28 -13.91 0.96
N LYS A 92 -3.36 -15.09 0.33
CA LYS A 92 -2.35 -16.15 0.48
C LYS A 92 -1.02 -15.72 -0.11
N GLN A 93 -1.05 -15.13 -1.31
CA GLN A 93 0.14 -14.64 -1.99
C GLN A 93 0.81 -13.51 -1.22
N LEU A 94 0.03 -12.53 -0.73
CA LEU A 94 0.54 -11.45 0.08
C LEU A 94 1.15 -11.97 1.40
N ALA A 95 0.51 -12.93 2.06
CA ALA A 95 1.07 -13.56 3.26
C ALA A 95 2.38 -14.31 2.96
N HIS A 96 2.52 -14.90 1.76
CA HIS A 96 3.78 -15.48 1.32
C HIS A 96 4.85 -14.40 1.09
N LYS A 97 4.54 -13.32 0.36
CA LYS A 97 5.46 -12.19 0.13
C LYS A 97 5.95 -11.61 1.46
N ILE A 98 5.05 -11.33 2.41
CA ILE A 98 5.42 -10.75 3.72
C ILE A 98 6.37 -11.67 4.49
N ARG A 99 6.11 -12.99 4.54
CA ARG A 99 7.01 -13.95 5.20
C ARG A 99 8.37 -14.06 4.50
N THR A 100 8.41 -13.97 3.18
CA THR A 100 9.64 -14.10 2.38
C THR A 100 10.52 -12.86 2.49
N TYR A 101 9.93 -11.67 2.41
CA TYR A 101 10.68 -10.41 2.34
C TYR A 101 10.82 -9.70 3.70
N GLN A 102 10.05 -10.12 4.71
CA GLN A 102 10.15 -9.68 6.11
C GLN A 102 10.26 -8.15 6.27
N PRO A 103 9.32 -7.36 5.71
CA PRO A 103 9.32 -5.92 5.93
C PRO A 103 9.06 -5.62 7.42
N LYS A 104 9.68 -4.57 7.97
CA LYS A 104 9.41 -4.14 9.36
C LYS A 104 7.96 -3.68 9.54
N VAL A 105 7.43 -2.93 8.59
CA VAL A 105 6.03 -2.47 8.58
C VAL A 105 5.34 -2.89 7.28
N VAL A 106 4.10 -3.37 7.38
CA VAL A 106 3.20 -3.56 6.23
C VAL A 106 2.09 -2.52 6.30
N CYS A 107 2.16 -1.53 5.40
CA CYS A 107 1.20 -0.44 5.33
C CYS A 107 0.11 -0.73 4.29
N PHE A 108 -1.10 -0.99 4.75
CA PHE A 108 -2.27 -1.23 3.90
C PHE A 108 -2.89 0.10 3.46
N VAL A 109 -2.77 0.44 2.18
CA VAL A 109 -3.24 1.70 1.57
C VAL A 109 -4.74 1.65 1.29
N GLY A 110 -5.51 1.61 2.38
CA GLY A 110 -6.96 1.51 2.41
C GLY A 110 -7.42 0.44 3.39
N LYS A 111 -8.38 0.80 4.26
CA LYS A 111 -8.96 -0.11 5.27
C LYS A 111 -9.42 -1.44 4.70
N GLY A 112 -10.11 -1.41 3.56
CA GLY A 112 -10.62 -2.62 2.92
C GLY A 112 -9.52 -3.58 2.48
N VAL A 113 -8.30 -3.12 2.14
CA VAL A 113 -7.17 -4.01 1.84
C VAL A 113 -6.84 -4.83 3.09
N TYR A 114 -6.73 -4.16 4.24
CA TYR A 114 -6.42 -4.83 5.49
C TYR A 114 -7.55 -5.74 5.96
N GLU A 115 -8.80 -5.34 5.83
CA GLU A 115 -9.94 -6.18 6.22
C GLU A 115 -10.03 -7.45 5.35
N GLN A 116 -9.75 -7.35 4.05
CA GLN A 116 -9.68 -8.52 3.16
C GLN A 116 -8.50 -9.44 3.49
N TYR A 117 -7.35 -8.85 3.83
CA TYR A 117 -6.14 -9.58 4.20
C TYR A 117 -6.26 -10.28 5.57
N SER A 118 -6.64 -9.53 6.60
CA SER A 118 -6.69 -9.99 7.99
C SER A 118 -7.98 -10.78 8.33
N LYS A 119 -9.03 -10.66 7.51
CA LYS A 119 -10.41 -11.09 7.79
C LYS A 119 -11.03 -10.45 9.05
N ARG A 120 -10.42 -9.39 9.57
CA ARG A 120 -10.95 -8.59 10.68
C ARG A 120 -11.82 -7.45 10.13
N ARG A 121 -12.72 -6.93 10.96
CA ARG A 121 -13.63 -5.82 10.60
C ARG A 121 -13.50 -4.70 11.62
N ASN A 122 -13.93 -3.49 11.24
CA ASN A 122 -13.97 -2.31 12.13
C ASN A 122 -12.59 -1.96 12.70
N VAL A 123 -11.54 -2.19 11.92
CA VAL A 123 -10.15 -1.93 12.31
C VAL A 123 -9.92 -0.41 12.45
N PRO A 124 -9.17 0.06 13.46
CA PRO A 124 -8.78 1.46 13.57
C PRO A 124 -7.77 1.83 12.48
N TRP A 125 -7.61 3.13 12.25
CA TRP A 125 -6.47 3.64 11.47
C TRP A 125 -5.18 3.54 12.29
N GLY A 126 -4.03 3.57 11.63
CA GLY A 126 -2.74 3.56 12.31
C GLY A 126 -2.20 2.16 12.56
N ILE A 127 -1.28 2.06 13.53
CA ILE A 127 -0.67 0.80 13.95
C ILE A 127 -1.72 -0.13 14.56
N GLN A 128 -1.69 -1.40 14.17
CA GLN A 128 -2.56 -2.42 14.73
C GLN A 128 -1.90 -3.12 15.91
N GLU A 129 -2.66 -3.41 16.97
CA GLU A 129 -2.16 -4.06 18.19
C GLU A 129 -1.54 -5.44 17.92
N VAL A 130 -2.10 -6.17 16.95
CA VAL A 130 -1.67 -7.53 16.60
C VAL A 130 -1.50 -7.61 15.09
N SER A 131 -0.30 -7.92 14.63
CA SER A 131 -0.06 -8.19 13.22
C SER A 131 -0.63 -9.55 12.80
N VAL A 132 -0.93 -9.72 11.52
CA VAL A 132 -1.33 -11.02 10.96
C VAL A 132 -0.13 -11.97 10.86
N ILE A 133 1.04 -11.43 10.55
CA ILE A 133 2.30 -12.17 10.48
C ILE A 133 3.19 -11.71 11.63
N GLU A 134 3.63 -12.66 12.45
CA GLU A 134 4.55 -12.37 13.55
C GLU A 134 5.85 -11.75 13.03
N GLY A 135 6.39 -10.79 13.77
CA GLY A 135 7.62 -10.08 13.40
C GLY A 135 7.42 -8.86 12.50
N THR A 136 6.19 -8.57 12.05
CA THR A 136 5.84 -7.34 11.34
C THR A 136 4.96 -6.42 12.17
N ILE A 137 4.93 -5.13 11.82
CA ILE A 137 3.93 -4.17 12.29
C ILE A 137 2.91 -3.98 11.18
N ASP A 138 1.63 -4.23 11.46
CA ASP A 138 0.56 -3.91 10.52
C ASP A 138 0.12 -2.45 10.72
N PHE A 139 0.03 -1.69 9.63
CA PHE A 139 -0.42 -0.31 9.65
C PHE A 139 -1.58 -0.12 8.67
N VAL A 140 -2.71 0.43 9.13
CA VAL A 140 -3.90 0.67 8.30
C VAL A 140 -3.99 2.14 7.96
N ALA A 141 -3.78 2.46 6.68
CA ALA A 141 -3.82 3.83 6.17
C ALA A 141 -5.12 4.11 5.40
N PRO A 142 -5.57 5.37 5.33
CA PRO A 142 -6.60 5.79 4.38
C PRO A 142 -6.15 5.50 2.94
N SER A 143 -7.11 5.19 2.05
CA SER A 143 -6.78 5.02 0.63
C SER A 143 -6.30 6.34 0.02
N SER A 144 -5.30 6.24 -0.87
CA SER A 144 -4.74 7.37 -1.61
C SER A 144 -5.57 7.83 -2.81
N SER A 145 -6.66 7.13 -3.15
CA SER A 145 -7.53 7.46 -4.28
C SER A 145 -8.15 8.85 -4.13
N GLY A 146 -8.24 9.61 -5.22
CA GLY A 146 -8.92 10.91 -5.27
C GLY A 146 -10.44 10.84 -5.02
N LEU A 147 -11.02 9.63 -4.96
CA LEU A 147 -12.43 9.43 -4.60
C LEU A 147 -12.68 9.50 -3.08
N VAL A 148 -11.62 9.38 -2.27
CA VAL A 148 -11.74 9.42 -0.80
C VAL A 148 -12.05 10.83 -0.34
N ARG A 149 -13.14 10.97 0.45
CA ARG A 149 -13.64 12.24 0.98
C ARG A 149 -12.93 12.75 2.23
N MET A 150 -12.07 11.94 2.85
CA MET A 150 -11.24 12.37 3.98
C MET A 150 -10.33 13.51 3.53
N LYS A 151 -10.20 14.56 4.37
CA LYS A 151 -9.35 15.71 4.05
C LYS A 151 -7.90 15.24 3.94
N ILE A 152 -7.17 15.85 3.01
CA ILE A 152 -5.78 15.43 2.75
C ILE A 152 -4.90 15.59 3.98
N ASP A 153 -5.12 16.62 4.79
CA ASP A 153 -4.33 16.86 6.01
C ASP A 153 -4.57 15.77 7.07
N ASP A 154 -5.81 15.28 7.19
CA ASP A 154 -6.13 14.15 8.08
C ASP A 154 -5.46 12.84 7.59
N ILE A 155 -5.46 12.62 6.27
CA ILE A 155 -4.74 11.47 5.68
C ILE A 155 -3.25 11.59 5.96
N VAL A 156 -2.66 12.76 5.71
CA VAL A 156 -1.23 13.03 5.92
C VAL A 156 -0.85 12.87 7.40
N ALA A 157 -1.69 13.30 8.33
CA ALA A 157 -1.47 13.12 9.77
C ALA A 157 -1.35 11.64 10.15
N ILE A 158 -2.23 10.77 9.63
CA ILE A 158 -2.13 9.32 9.87
C ILE A 158 -0.83 8.78 9.25
N TYR A 159 -0.51 9.12 8.00
CA TYR A 159 0.73 8.67 7.37
C TYR A 159 2.00 9.18 8.07
N ARG A 160 1.92 10.26 8.85
CA ARG A 160 3.06 10.78 9.62
C ARG A 160 3.46 9.85 10.77
N GLU A 161 2.50 9.12 11.35
CA GLU A 161 2.79 8.10 12.36
C GLU A 161 3.79 7.05 11.85
N LEU A 162 3.78 6.73 10.54
CA LEU A 162 4.78 5.85 9.93
C LEU A 162 6.17 6.48 9.91
N ALA A 163 6.29 7.79 9.69
CA ALA A 163 7.57 8.47 9.69
C ALA A 163 8.20 8.43 11.09
N ASP A 164 7.37 8.65 12.11
CA ASP A 164 7.77 8.67 13.53
C ASP A 164 8.26 7.30 14.05
N LEU A 165 7.96 6.19 13.35
CA LEU A 165 8.47 4.85 13.70
C LEU A 165 9.97 4.64 13.46
N PHE A 166 10.62 5.58 12.77
CA PHE A 166 12.01 5.44 12.33
C PHE A 166 12.89 6.64 12.69
N TYR A 167 12.36 7.60 13.45
CA TYR A 167 13.10 8.69 14.08
C TYR A 167 13.18 8.44 15.58
#